data_AF-A0A4R4UWE5-F1
#
_entry.id   AF-A0A4R4UWE5-F1
#
_cell.length_a   1.000
_cell.length_b   1.000
_cell.length_c   1.000
_cell.angle_alpha   90.00
_cell.angle_beta   90.00
_cell.angle_gamma   90.00
#
_symmetry.space_group_name_H-M   'P 1'
#
loop_
_entity.id
_entity.type
_entity.pdbx_description
1 polymer ?
#
loop_
_entity_poly.entity_id
_entity_poly.type
_entity_poly.pdbx_seq_one_letter_code
_entity_poly.pdbx_strand_id
1 'polypeptide(L)'
;MGLDGKPETHRLQDALAIASVTIGLAALILGWIEATHFPGAIAGLIGLPLALYSQMISETTNERWLNVVGMVASFLGVGFALNNGGLSL
;
A
#
# COMPACT_ATOMS: atom_id res chain seq x y z
N MET A 1 -16.03 -27.70 22.76
CA MET A 1 -15.14 -26.62 23.22
C MET A 1 -13.73 -27.19 23.29
N GLY A 2 -13.02 -27.19 22.15
CA GLY A 2 -11.67 -27.75 22.05
C GLY A 2 -10.64 -26.70 22.49
N LEU A 3 -9.70 -27.10 23.33
CA LEU A 3 -8.63 -26.26 23.88
C LEU A 3 -7.46 -26.13 22.90
N ASP A 4 -7.74 -25.70 21.67
CA ASP A 4 -6.68 -25.32 20.71
C ASP A 4 -6.77 -23.82 20.48
N GLY A 5 -6.58 -23.05 21.55
CA GLY A 5 -6.55 -21.59 21.55
C GLY A 5 -5.30 -21.01 20.88
N LYS A 6 -4.86 -21.56 19.74
CA LYS A 6 -3.88 -20.89 18.91
C LYS A 6 -4.57 -19.68 18.29
N PRO A 7 -4.04 -18.45 18.47
CA PRO A 7 -4.48 -17.32 17.68
C PRO A 7 -4.41 -17.74 16.21
N GLU A 8 -5.49 -17.58 15.44
CA GLU A 8 -5.38 -17.70 13.99
C GLU A 8 -4.37 -16.65 13.54
N THR A 9 -3.21 -17.13 13.10
CA THR A 9 -2.12 -16.25 12.71
C THR A 9 -2.41 -15.70 11.33
N HIS A 10 -2.95 -14.49 11.24
CA HIS A 10 -3.13 -13.73 9.99
C HIS A 10 -1.81 -13.15 9.46
N ARG A 11 -0.72 -13.93 9.54
CA ARG A 11 0.64 -13.48 9.23
C ARG A 11 0.76 -12.89 7.83
N LEU A 12 0.05 -13.49 6.87
CA LEU A 12 0.07 -13.01 5.49
C LEU A 12 -0.69 -11.70 5.37
N GLN A 13 -1.90 -11.61 5.93
CA GLN A 13 -2.74 -10.41 5.88
C GLN A 13 -2.05 -9.24 6.59
N ASP A 14 -1.49 -9.47 7.78
CA ASP A 14 -0.71 -8.48 8.53
C ASP A 14 0.48 -7.97 7.71
N ALA A 15 1.26 -8.90 7.14
CA ALA A 15 2.42 -8.54 6.33
C ALA A 15 2.03 -7.75 5.08
N LEU A 16 0.95 -8.15 4.39
CA LEU A 16 0.44 -7.44 3.23
C LEU A 16 -0.08 -6.06 3.60
N ALA A 17 -0.83 -5.93 4.69
CA ALA A 17 -1.35 -4.64 5.15
C ALA A 17 -0.23 -3.64 5.50
N ILE A 18 0.81 -4.13 6.19
CA ILE A 18 2.01 -3.32 6.50
C ILE A 18 2.76 -2.96 5.22
N ALA A 19 2.91 -3.90 4.29
CA ALA A 19 3.56 -3.63 3.00
C ALA A 19 2.78 -2.60 2.18
N SER A 20 1.45 -2.72 2.11
CA SER A 20 0.55 -1.80 1.41
C SER A 20 0.66 -0.38 1.93
N VAL A 21 0.61 -0.18 3.25
CA VAL A 21 0.73 1.18 3.82
C VAL A 21 2.14 1.74 3.63
N THR A 22 3.18 0.91 3.79
CA THR A 22 4.58 1.36 3.64
C THR A 22 4.88 1.78 2.21
N ILE A 23 4.50 0.95 1.23
CA ILE A 23 4.71 1.26 -0.19
C ILE A 23 3.85 2.45 -0.61
N GLY A 24 2.61 2.55 -0.13
CA GLY A 24 1.74 3.69 -0.43
C GLY A 24 2.30 5.01 0.09
N LEU A 25 2.82 5.04 1.31
CA LEU A 25 3.47 6.23 1.86
C LEU A 25 4.77 6.58 1.11
N ALA A 26 5.56 5.58 0.72
CA ALA A 26 6.74 5.81 -0.11
C ALA A 26 6.36 6.40 -1.47
N ALA A 27 5.34 5.85 -2.14
CA ALA A 27 4.81 6.37 -3.39
C ALA A 27 4.34 7.82 -3.26
N LEU A 28 3.64 8.14 -2.17
CA LEU A 28 3.17 9.50 -1.89
C LEU A 28 4.33 10.50 -1.75
N ILE A 29 5.31 10.18 -0.91
CA ILE A 29 6.46 11.06 -0.63
C ILE A 29 7.32 11.22 -1.88
N LEU A 30 7.66 10.12 -2.55
CA LEU A 30 8.52 10.14 -3.73
C LEU A 30 7.83 10.80 -4.92
N GLY A 31 6.53 10.53 -5.11
CA GLY A 31 5.74 11.12 -6.19
C GLY A 31 5.56 12.62 -6.05
N TRP A 32 5.52 13.14 -4.81
CA TRP A 32 5.42 14.58 -4.54
C TRP A 32 6.67 15.35 -4.98
N ILE A 33 7.85 14.73 -4.91
CA ILE A 33 9.13 15.39 -5.16
C ILE A 33 9.49 15.25 -6.64
N GLU A 34 9.71 16.37 -7.32
CA GLU A 34 10.04 16.41 -8.75
C GLU A 34 11.25 15.52 -9.09
N ALA A 35 12.32 15.52 -8.29
CA ALA A 35 13.49 14.68 -8.59
C ALA A 35 13.28 13.16 -8.38
N THR A 36 12.20 12.74 -7.71
CA THR A 36 11.93 11.32 -7.40
C THR A 36 10.58 10.85 -7.92
N HIS A 37 9.98 11.59 -8.84
CA HIS A 37 8.66 11.28 -9.38
C HIS A 37 8.62 9.89 -10.03
N PHE A 38 9.68 9.51 -10.76
CA PHE A 38 9.77 8.21 -11.42
C PHE A 38 9.68 7.02 -10.45
N PRO A 39 10.55 6.88 -9.42
CA PRO A 39 10.40 5.80 -8.45
C PRO A 39 9.09 5.91 -7.65
N GLY A 40 8.58 7.13 -7.43
CA GLY A 40 7.25 7.34 -6.82
C GLY A 40 6.10 6.76 -7.66
N ALA A 41 6.11 6.96 -8.97
CA ALA A 41 5.14 6.38 -9.89
C ALA A 41 5.18 4.85 -9.87
N ILE A 42 6.37 4.25 -9.93
CA ILE A 42 6.54 2.79 -9.86
C ILE A 42 6.05 2.23 -8.52
N ALA A 43 6.43 2.87 -7.41
CA ALA A 43 5.97 2.47 -6.09
C ALA A 43 4.44 2.52 -5.99
N GLY A 44 3.81 3.58 -6.50
CA GLY A 44 2.36 3.72 -6.47
C GLY A 44 1.63 2.73 -7.40
N LEU A 45 2.18 2.44 -8.58
CA LEU A 45 1.65 1.44 -9.51
C LEU A 45 1.70 0.01 -8.94
N ILE A 46 2.66 -0.29 -8.06
CA ILE A 46 2.75 -1.57 -7.34
C ILE A 46 1.88 -1.54 -6.07
N GLY A 47 1.95 -0.45 -5.30
CA GLY A 47 1.28 -0.27 -4.02
C GLY A 47 -0.24 -0.28 -4.13
N LEU A 48 -0.80 0.30 -5.20
CA LEU A 48 -2.24 0.39 -5.37
C LEU A 48 -2.89 -0.99 -5.62
N PRO A 49 -2.45 -1.83 -6.58
CA PRO A 49 -2.92 -3.21 -6.72
C PRO A 49 -2.66 -4.06 -5.47
N LEU A 50 -1.51 -3.88 -4.82
CA LEU A 50 -1.18 -4.61 -3.59
C LEU A 50 -2.19 -4.31 -2.47
N ALA A 51 -2.50 -3.02 -2.24
CA ALA A 51 -3.48 -2.60 -1.24
C ALA A 51 -4.91 -3.07 -1.58
N LEU A 52 -5.30 -3.04 -2.85
CA LEU A 52 -6.58 -3.57 -3.31
C LEU A 52 -6.68 -5.09 -3.06
N TYR A 53 -5.63 -5.85 -3.39
CA TYR A 53 -5.60 -7.29 -3.15
C TYR A 53 -5.60 -7.61 -1.66
N SER A 54 -4.74 -6.95 -0.86
CA SER A 54 -4.70 -7.13 0.59
C SER A 54 -6.06 -6.84 1.22
N GLN A 55 -6.78 -5.83 0.72
CA GLN A 55 -8.12 -5.50 1.20
C GLN A 55 -9.13 -6.62 1.00
N MET A 56 -9.04 -7.38 -0.11
CA MET A 56 -9.96 -8.48 -0.42
C MET A 56 -9.76 -9.71 0.47
N ILE A 57 -8.56 -9.91 1.01
CA ILE A 57 -8.19 -11.07 1.83
C ILE A 57 -8.03 -10.73 3.31
N SER A 58 -8.26 -9.47 3.70
CA SER A 58 -8.15 -9.04 5.09
C SER A 58 -9.23 -9.70 5.94
N GLU A 59 -8.85 -10.16 7.13
CA GLU A 59 -9.75 -10.79 8.10
C GLU A 59 -10.15 -9.79 9.19
N THR A 60 -9.25 -8.87 9.54
CA THR A 60 -9.49 -7.90 10.63
C THR A 60 -9.77 -6.48 10.13
N THR A 61 -10.44 -5.70 10.97
CA THR A 61 -10.71 -4.28 10.70
C THR A 61 -9.43 -3.45 10.66
N ASN A 62 -8.41 -3.82 11.44
CA ASN A 62 -7.13 -3.10 11.49
C ASN A 62 -6.35 -3.26 10.17
N GLU A 63 -6.25 -4.47 9.64
CA GLU A 63 -5.69 -4.73 8.30
C GLU A 63 -6.40 -3.88 7.25
N ARG A 64 -7.74 -3.86 7.28
CA ARG A 64 -8.54 -3.09 6.32
C ARG A 64 -8.25 -1.59 6.36
N TRP A 65 -8.08 -1.02 7.56
CA TRP A 65 -7.74 0.39 7.70
C TRP A 65 -6.35 0.71 7.12
N LEU A 66 -5.34 -0.12 7.41
CA LEU A 66 -4.00 0.05 6.84
C LEU A 66 -4.03 -0.03 5.31
N ASN A 67 -4.79 -0.96 4.76
CA ASN A 67 -4.97 -1.10 3.31
C ASN A 67 -5.63 0.11 2.68
N VAL A 68 -6.68 0.67 3.28
CA VAL A 68 -7.31 1.91 2.78
C VAL A 68 -6.31 3.06 2.77
N VAL A 69 -5.53 3.23 3.83
CA VAL A 69 -4.49 4.29 3.89
C VAL A 69 -3.45 4.07 2.79
N GLY A 70 -2.94 2.84 2.64
CA GLY A 70 -1.97 2.49 1.60
C GLY A 70 -2.51 2.70 0.18
N MET A 71 -3.79 2.40 -0.04
CA MET A 71 -4.48 2.57 -1.32
C MET A 71 -4.61 4.06 -1.69
N VAL A 72 -5.09 4.89 -0.77
CA VAL A 72 -5.21 6.33 -0.99
C VAL A 72 -3.83 6.97 -1.19
N ALA A 73 -2.85 6.61 -0.36
CA ALA A 73 -1.49 7.12 -0.48
C ALA A 73 -0.84 6.73 -1.82
N SER A 74 -1.01 5.48 -2.26
CA SER A 74 -0.53 5.03 -3.57
C SER A 74 -1.20 5.78 -4.72
N PHE A 75 -2.52 5.95 -4.67
CA PHE A 75 -3.27 6.67 -5.70
C PHE A 75 -2.83 8.14 -5.81
N LEU A 76 -2.73 8.85 -4.69
CA LEU A 76 -2.26 10.23 -4.66
C LEU A 76 -0.79 10.34 -5.09
N GLY A 77 0.05 9.40 -4.66
CA GLY A 77 1.46 9.34 -5.06
C GLY A 77 1.65 9.20 -6.57
N VAL A 78 0.87 8.32 -7.22
CA VAL A 78 0.83 8.24 -8.69
C VAL A 78 0.36 9.56 -9.29
N GLY A 79 -0.70 10.17 -8.74
CA GLY A 79 -1.20 11.47 -9.21
C GLY A 79 -0.14 12.57 -9.20
N PHE A 80 0.62 12.69 -8.10
CA PHE A 80 1.71 13.65 -8.00
C PHE A 80 2.88 13.30 -8.93
N ALA A 81 3.23 12.02 -9.02
CA ALA A 81 4.29 11.58 -9.90
C ALA A 81 3.97 11.91 -11.36
N LEU A 82 2.72 11.69 -11.81
CA LEU A 82 2.24 12.07 -13.13
C LEU A 82 2.31 13.58 -13.37
N ASN A 83 1.96 14.39 -12.36
CA ASN A 83 2.10 15.84 -12.44
C ASN A 83 3.57 16.29 -12.56
N ASN A 84 4.50 15.52 -12.00
CA ASN A 84 5.94 15.81 -11.97
C ASN A 84 6.74 15.17 -13.13
N GLY A 85 6.08 14.68 -14.19
CA GLY A 85 6.75 14.07 -15.36
C GLY A 85 6.39 12.60 -15.58
N GLY A 86 5.65 11.98 -14.66
CA GLY A 86 5.15 10.62 -14.78
C GLY A 86 6.26 9.58 -14.77
N LEU A 87 6.40 8.85 -15.88
CA LEU A 87 7.38 7.78 -16.06
C LEU A 87 8.62 8.23 -16.87
N SER A 88 8.84 9.53 -17.04
CA SER A 88 10.11 10.06 -17.56
C SER A 88 11.24 9.93 -16.54
N LEU A 89 12.49 10.04 -17.02
CA LEU A 89 13.70 10.05 -16.19
C LEU A 89 14.26 11.46 -16.03
#